data_AF-A0A6M1XSJ8-F1
#
_entry.id   AF-A0A6M1XSJ8-F1
#
_cell.length_a   1.000
_cell.length_b   1.000
_cell.length_c   1.000
_cell.angle_alpha   90.00
_cell.angle_beta   90.00
_cell.angle_gamma   90.00
#
_symmetry.space_group_name_H-M   'P 1'
#
loop_
_entity.id
_entity.type
_entity.pdbx_description
1 polymer ?
#
loop_
_entity_poly.entity_id
_entity_poly.type
_entity_poly.pdbx_seq_one_letter_code
_entity_poly.pdbx_strand_id
1 'polypeptide(L)'
;HMVDAVKEQTGVDFWQEMTIEEARALAKEHNVEITDAMTVGHIINEFFETFVEDTLQQPTFIYGHPVAVSPLAKKNPEDGRFTDRFELFIIGKEFANAFTELNDPIDQRERFEEQE
;
A
#
# COMPACT_ATOMS: atom_id res chain seq x y z
N HIS A 1 -7.62 -6.58 -4.22
CA HIS A 1 -7.00 -5.33 -3.72
C HIS A 1 -5.79 -5.69 -2.86
N MET A 2 -4.81 -4.79 -2.65
CA MET A 2 -3.63 -5.05 -1.80
C MET A 2 -4.04 -5.51 -0.39
N VAL A 3 -4.99 -4.80 0.22
CA VAL A 3 -5.53 -5.15 1.54
C VAL A 3 -6.15 -6.55 1.59
N ASP A 4 -6.87 -6.96 0.54
CA ASP A 4 -7.44 -8.31 0.49
C ASP A 4 -6.36 -9.39 0.50
N ALA A 5 -5.28 -9.15 -0.26
CA ALA A 5 -4.17 -10.09 -0.35
C ALA A 5 -3.41 -10.21 0.98
N VAL A 6 -3.20 -9.08 1.67
CA VAL A 6 -2.64 -9.07 3.02
C VAL A 6 -3.55 -9.83 4.00
N LYS A 7 -4.86 -9.57 3.95
CA LYS A 7 -5.84 -10.25 4.81
C LYS A 7 -5.89 -11.76 4.56
N GLU A 8 -5.78 -12.20 3.32
CA GLU A 8 -5.76 -13.63 2.96
C GLU A 8 -4.52 -14.33 3.52
N GLN A 9 -3.35 -13.69 3.48
CA GLN A 9 -2.09 -14.29 3.95
C GLN A 9 -1.88 -14.19 5.46
N THR A 10 -2.30 -13.09 6.07
CA THR A 10 -1.97 -12.77 7.49
C THR A 10 -3.17 -12.82 8.42
N GLY A 11 -4.40 -12.74 7.89
CA GLY A 11 -5.62 -12.56 8.67
C GLY A 11 -5.86 -11.11 9.15
N VAL A 12 -4.92 -10.19 8.91
CA VAL A 12 -5.05 -8.78 9.32
C VAL A 12 -5.91 -8.00 8.32
N ASP A 13 -6.93 -7.31 8.84
CA ASP A 13 -7.89 -6.57 8.01
C ASP A 13 -7.64 -5.06 8.02
N PHE A 14 -6.90 -4.57 7.03
CA PHE A 14 -6.61 -3.13 6.85
C PHE A 14 -7.75 -2.35 6.18
N TRP A 15 -8.90 -2.97 5.87
CA TRP A 15 -10.07 -2.21 5.42
C TRP A 15 -10.65 -1.37 6.55
N GLN A 16 -10.51 -1.84 7.79
CA GLN A 16 -10.93 -1.09 8.97
C GLN A 16 -10.05 0.14 9.16
N GLU A 17 -10.66 1.27 9.51
CA GLU A 17 -9.89 2.41 9.98
C GLU A 17 -9.20 2.05 11.28
N MET A 18 -7.93 2.40 11.39
CA MET A 18 -7.11 2.14 12.57
C MET A 18 -6.12 3.28 12.77
N THR A 19 -5.72 3.48 14.02
CA THR A 19 -4.69 4.46 14.34
C THR A 19 -3.30 3.94 13.99
N ILE A 20 -2.32 4.84 13.95
CA ILE A 20 -0.94 4.45 13.72
C ILE A 20 -0.41 3.52 14.82
N GLU A 21 -0.84 3.73 16.08
CA GLU A 21 -0.45 2.88 17.20
C GLU A 21 -0.98 1.45 17.05
N GLU A 22 -2.22 1.29 16.58
CA GLU A 22 -2.83 0.00 16.28
C GLU A 22 -2.08 -0.71 15.13
N ALA A 23 -1.79 0.01 14.04
CA ALA A 23 -1.02 -0.52 12.91
C ALA A 23 0.41 -0.94 13.34
N ARG A 24 1.06 -0.16 14.20
CA ARG A 24 2.38 -0.49 14.77
C ARG A 24 2.34 -1.71 15.68
N ALA A 25 1.26 -1.87 16.46
CA ALA A 25 1.07 -3.04 17.29
C ALA A 25 0.95 -4.31 16.43
N LEU A 26 0.18 -4.24 15.33
CA LEU A 26 0.04 -5.34 14.36
C LEU A 26 1.38 -5.67 13.70
N ALA A 27 2.14 -4.65 13.25
CA ALA A 27 3.47 -4.86 12.67
C ALA A 27 4.40 -5.58 13.65
N LYS A 28 4.41 -5.16 14.91
CA LYS A 28 5.20 -5.81 15.97
C LYS A 28 4.76 -7.25 16.24
N GLU A 29 3.46 -7.51 16.27
CA GLU A 29 2.92 -8.87 16.47
C GLU A 29 3.34 -9.82 15.34
N HIS A 30 3.36 -9.32 14.10
CA HIS A 30 3.68 -10.09 12.91
C HIS A 30 5.18 -10.09 12.56
N ASN A 31 6.02 -9.40 13.33
CA ASN A 31 7.47 -9.21 13.07
C ASN A 31 7.75 -8.53 11.72
N VAL A 32 6.91 -7.54 11.35
CA VAL A 32 7.15 -6.65 10.22
C VAL A 32 8.06 -5.51 10.68
N GLU A 33 9.16 -5.30 9.96
CA GLU A 33 10.08 -4.21 10.25
C GLU A 33 9.46 -2.87 9.84
N ILE A 34 9.47 -1.90 10.76
CA ILE A 34 8.91 -0.57 10.52
C ILE A 34 9.79 0.51 11.13
N THR A 35 9.64 1.74 10.65
CA THR A 35 10.32 2.93 11.20
C THR A 35 9.33 3.90 11.85
N ASP A 36 9.82 4.78 12.73
CA ASP A 36 8.98 5.76 13.42
C ASP A 36 8.35 6.82 12.48
N ALA A 37 8.89 6.97 11.26
CA ALA A 37 8.35 7.88 10.24
C ALA A 37 7.22 7.24 9.41
N MET A 38 7.03 5.92 9.48
CA MET A 38 6.00 5.23 8.71
C MET A 38 4.60 5.56 9.22
N THR A 39 3.72 5.88 8.28
CA THR A 39 2.27 6.03 8.46
C THR A 39 1.56 4.68 8.27
N VAL A 40 0.24 4.62 8.54
CA VAL A 40 -0.57 3.40 8.34
C VAL A 40 -0.44 2.87 6.91
N GLY A 41 -0.43 3.75 5.91
CA GLY A 41 -0.26 3.34 4.51
C GLY A 41 1.09 2.68 4.23
N HIS A 42 2.18 3.15 4.85
CA HIS A 42 3.47 2.49 4.72
C HIS A 42 3.45 1.11 5.36
N ILE A 43 2.83 0.96 6.53
CA ILE A 43 2.72 -0.34 7.21
C ILE A 43 1.92 -1.34 6.38
N ILE A 44 0.83 -0.92 5.73
CA ILE A 44 0.08 -1.80 4.81
C ILE A 44 0.98 -2.32 3.68
N ASN A 45 1.83 -1.45 3.13
CA ASN A 45 2.78 -1.83 2.08
C ASN A 45 3.84 -2.82 2.60
N GLU A 46 4.41 -2.58 3.79
CA GLU A 46 5.38 -3.50 4.41
C GLU A 46 4.79 -4.89 4.67
N PHE A 47 3.52 -4.96 5.09
CA PHE A 47 2.81 -6.24 5.22
C PHE A 47 2.67 -6.96 3.87
N PHE A 48 2.39 -6.21 2.81
CA PHE A 48 2.31 -6.77 1.47
C PHE A 48 3.68 -7.32 1.01
N GLU A 49 4.74 -6.54 1.12
CA GLU A 49 6.09 -6.95 0.72
C GLU A 49 6.58 -8.16 1.54
N THR A 50 6.33 -8.16 2.86
CA THR A 50 6.78 -9.22 3.76
C THR A 50 6.05 -10.55 3.55
N PHE A 51 4.73 -10.52 3.34
CA PHE A 51 3.91 -11.74 3.39
C PHE A 51 3.27 -12.15 2.07
N VAL A 52 3.11 -11.21 1.14
CA VAL A 52 2.31 -11.43 -0.07
C VAL A 52 3.19 -11.52 -1.30
N GLU A 53 4.14 -10.60 -1.50
CA GLU A 53 4.92 -10.46 -2.74
C GLU A 53 5.46 -11.79 -3.25
N ASP A 54 6.26 -12.52 -2.45
CA ASP A 54 6.90 -13.77 -2.86
C ASP A 54 5.90 -14.93 -3.12
N THR A 55 4.66 -14.80 -2.65
CA THR A 55 3.60 -15.81 -2.86
C THR A 55 2.96 -15.70 -4.25
N LEU A 56 3.13 -14.58 -4.95
CA LEU A 56 2.48 -14.28 -6.23
C LEU A 56 3.16 -14.98 -7.41
N GLN A 57 2.89 -16.27 -7.56
CA GLN A 57 3.49 -17.10 -8.60
C GLN A 57 2.89 -16.88 -10.00
N GLN A 58 1.57 -16.74 -10.08
CA GLN A 58 0.86 -16.46 -11.33
C GLN A 58 0.80 -14.95 -11.61
N PRO A 59 0.63 -14.53 -12.88
CA PRO A 59 0.43 -13.12 -13.21
C PRO A 59 -0.75 -12.53 -12.44
N THR A 60 -0.44 -11.65 -11.49
CA THR A 60 -1.43 -11.08 -10.57
C THR A 60 -1.28 -9.57 -10.57
N PHE A 61 -2.40 -8.88 -10.80
CA PHE A 61 -2.47 -7.43 -10.61
C PHE A 61 -2.80 -7.14 -9.14
N ILE A 62 -1.84 -6.60 -8.43
CA ILE A 62 -2.06 -6.03 -7.09
C ILE A 62 -2.38 -4.57 -7.31
N TYR A 63 -3.55 -4.13 -6.82
CA TYR A 63 -4.02 -2.75 -7.00
C TYR A 63 -4.55 -2.19 -5.69
N GLY A 64 -4.67 -0.85 -5.64
CA GLY A 64 -5.10 -0.15 -4.45
C GLY A 64 -3.95 0.11 -3.48
N HIS A 65 -2.84 0.60 -4.01
CA HIS A 65 -1.68 0.96 -3.20
C HIS A 65 -2.00 2.19 -2.34
N PRO A 66 -1.57 2.24 -1.07
CA PRO A 66 -1.77 3.40 -0.21
C PRO A 66 -1.23 4.69 -0.83
N VAL A 67 -1.90 5.81 -0.55
CA VAL A 67 -1.47 7.16 -0.99
C VAL A 67 -0.04 7.47 -0.57
N ALA A 68 0.32 7.06 0.65
CA ALA A 68 1.62 7.31 1.25
C ALA A 68 2.81 6.78 0.42
N VAL A 69 2.62 5.68 -0.31
CA VAL A 69 3.64 5.07 -1.19
C VAL A 69 3.42 5.37 -2.67
N SER A 70 2.45 6.23 -3.00
CA SER A 70 1.99 6.47 -4.37
C SER A 70 1.81 7.98 -4.65
N PRO A 71 2.89 8.79 -4.56
CA PRO A 71 2.81 10.26 -4.59
C PRO A 71 2.34 10.85 -5.93
N LEU A 72 2.46 10.08 -7.02
CA LEU A 72 2.08 10.49 -8.37
C LEU A 72 0.76 9.83 -8.84
N ALA A 73 0.19 8.93 -8.04
CA ALA A 73 -1.03 8.24 -8.39
C ALA A 73 -2.26 8.96 -7.83
N LYS A 74 -3.30 9.07 -8.64
CA LYS A 74 -4.57 9.69 -8.24
C LYS A 74 -5.25 8.87 -7.13
N LYS A 75 -5.81 9.57 -6.13
CA LYS A 75 -6.57 8.93 -5.03
C LYS A 75 -7.78 8.21 -5.62
N ASN A 76 -8.10 7.06 -5.05
CA ASN A 76 -9.33 6.36 -5.38
C ASN A 76 -10.53 7.20 -4.87
N PRO A 77 -11.60 7.37 -5.67
CA PRO A 77 -12.74 8.21 -5.28
C PRO A 77 -13.65 7.58 -4.21
N GLU A 78 -13.61 6.26 -4.03
CA GLU A 78 -14.40 5.54 -3.03
C GLU A 78 -13.68 5.48 -1.68
N ASP A 79 -12.35 5.25 -1.68
CA ASP A 79 -11.51 5.26 -0.48
C ASP A 79 -10.21 6.04 -0.71
N GLY A 80 -10.18 7.27 -0.19
CA GLY A 80 -9.05 8.19 -0.34
C GLY A 80 -7.76 7.79 0.39
N ARG A 81 -7.76 6.68 1.15
CA ARG A 81 -6.53 6.09 1.72
C ARG A 81 -5.68 5.41 0.67
N PHE A 82 -6.28 4.99 -0.44
CA PHE A 82 -5.64 4.27 -1.53
C PHE A 82 -5.64 5.08 -2.82
N THR A 83 -4.87 4.59 -3.80
CA THR A 83 -4.74 5.17 -5.13
C THR A 83 -5.15 4.17 -6.19
N ASP A 84 -5.55 4.69 -7.35
CA ASP A 84 -5.83 3.88 -8.55
C ASP A 84 -4.50 3.48 -9.22
N ARG A 85 -3.65 2.78 -8.47
CA ARG A 85 -2.37 2.21 -8.88
C ARG A 85 -2.42 0.70 -8.83
N PHE A 86 -1.82 0.04 -9.82
CA PHE A 86 -1.55 -1.37 -9.80
C PHE A 86 -0.09 -1.70 -10.13
N GLU A 87 0.32 -2.86 -9.67
CA GLU A 87 1.56 -3.52 -10.03
C GLU A 87 1.27 -4.92 -10.55
N LEU A 88 2.03 -5.36 -11.54
CA LEU A 88 1.99 -6.72 -12.07
C LEU A 88 3.08 -7.55 -11.40
N PHE A 89 2.67 -8.57 -10.66
CA PHE A 89 3.59 -9.55 -10.10
C PHE A 89 3.52 -10.87 -10.88
N ILE A 90 4.69 -11.44 -11.16
CA ILE A 90 4.86 -12.77 -11.75
C ILE A 90 6.03 -13.43 -11.03
N ILE A 91 5.92 -14.71 -10.66
CA ILE A 91 6.98 -15.47 -9.95
C ILE A 91 7.58 -14.74 -8.74
N GLY A 92 6.74 -14.02 -7.99
CA GLY A 92 7.13 -13.26 -6.80
C GLY A 92 7.99 -12.04 -7.10
N LYS A 93 7.92 -11.48 -8.31
CA LYS A 93 8.66 -10.29 -8.72
C LYS A 93 7.75 -9.31 -9.44
N GLU A 94 8.00 -8.02 -9.26
CA GLU A 94 7.33 -6.95 -9.98
C GLU A 94 7.82 -6.88 -11.44
N PHE A 95 6.90 -6.78 -12.39
CA PHE A 95 7.16 -6.66 -13.83
C PHE A 95 6.61 -5.37 -14.44
N ALA A 96 5.66 -4.71 -13.77
CA ALA A 96 5.12 -3.44 -14.22
C ALA A 96 4.49 -2.67 -13.07
N ASN A 97 4.55 -1.35 -13.16
CA ASN A 97 3.84 -0.41 -12.31
C ASN A 97 3.05 0.55 -13.21
N ALA A 98 1.79 0.79 -12.88
CA ALA A 98 0.92 1.70 -13.61
C ALA A 98 -0.14 2.29 -12.69
N PHE A 99 -0.59 3.50 -13.03
CA PHE A 99 -1.56 4.22 -12.21
C PHE A 99 -2.37 5.21 -13.04
N THR A 100 -3.53 5.59 -12.53
CA THR A 100 -4.21 6.80 -12.98
C THR A 100 -3.37 7.99 -12.53
N GLU A 101 -2.85 8.72 -13.50
CA GLU A 101 -1.97 9.88 -13.25
C GLU A 101 -2.65 10.94 -12.38
N LEU A 102 -1.92 11.42 -11.37
CA LEU A 102 -2.32 12.57 -10.60
C LEU A 102 -2.20 13.83 -11.46
N ASN A 103 -3.34 14.34 -11.88
CA ASN A 103 -3.43 15.50 -12.78
C ASN A 103 -3.94 16.77 -12.10
N ASP A 104 -4.17 16.74 -10.79
CA ASP A 104 -4.48 17.92 -9.98
C ASP A 104 -3.17 18.54 -9.47
N PRO A 105 -2.78 19.74 -9.94
CA PRO A 105 -1.53 20.37 -9.51
C PRO A 105 -1.52 20.80 -8.04
N ILE A 106 -2.68 20.95 -7.40
CA ILE A 106 -2.77 21.30 -5.97
C ILE A 106 -2.43 20.08 -5.12
N ASP A 107 -3.10 18.94 -5.35
CA ASP A 107 -2.78 17.66 -4.67
C ASP A 107 -1.33 17.25 -4.96
N GLN A 108 -0.86 17.39 -6.21
CA GLN A 108 0.52 17.05 -6.55
C GLN A 108 1.56 17.84 -5.75
N ARG A 109 1.32 19.14 -5.49
CA ARG A 109 2.22 19.96 -4.67
C ARG A 109 2.18 19.52 -3.21
N GLU A 110 0.98 19.31 -2.65
CA GLU A 110 0.81 18.83 -1.27
C GLU A 110 1.56 17.50 -1.06
N ARG A 111 1.48 16.56 -2.01
CA ARG A 111 2.20 15.28 -1.93
C ARG A 111 3.71 15.43 -1.97
N PHE A 112 4.24 16.44 -2.67
CA PHE A 112 5.67 16.70 -2.64
C PHE A 112 6.12 17.31 -1.31
N GLU A 113 5.32 18.18 -0.71
CA GLU A 113 5.58 18.74 0.63
C GLU A 113 5.56 17.65 1.71
N GLU A 114 4.75 16.59 1.55
CA GLU A 114 4.73 15.43 2.45
C GLU A 114 5.96 14.49 2.30
N GLN A 115 6.74 14.61 1.22
CA GLN A 115 7.90 13.76 0.94
C GLN A 115 9.24 14.38 1.35
N GLU A 116 9.27 15.68 1.70
CA GLU A 116 10.45 16.39 2.24
C GLU A 116 10.60 16.24 3.76
#